data_AF-A0AA38X5A7-F1
#
_entry.id   AF-A0AA38X5A7-F1
#
_cell.length_a   1.000
_cell.length_b   1.000
_cell.length_c   1.000
_cell.angle_alpha   90.00
_cell.angle_beta   90.00
_cell.angle_gamma   90.00
#
_symmetry.space_group_name_H-M   'P 1'
#
loop_
_entity.id
_entity.type
_entity.pdbx_description
1 polymer ?
#
loop_
_entity_poly.entity_id
_entity_poly.type
_entity_poly.pdbx_seq_one_letter_code
_entity_poly.pdbx_strand_id
1 'polypeptide(L)'
;MRPRSLLVLGTTLALSIVSTTFVLLALTSKRWSAQKYYYPSGDGFDWKSPLCTAHRSPFYRCDPPALNYSANIDKASCNLTCNFYKPYGRNATSCRLLNETGDYPAWGSTVTAGAQECQDVHYSGNLQIAASVFITLGLLLCLVVLAGTLLGPTRTSEDPVQAPDDQSSKTPTAVATGSHHHHQQNAHRGRRSTVLSYMVTALMGSLYIGAVLQFVAQFFAVLGLTLTATPTPNQVSNNHDNLFGAKPWIMDIALTRYATVAWTTAIACAMIVGANYRTPRFERL
;
A
#
# COMPACT_ATOMS: atom_id res chain seq x y z
N MET A 1 -3.76 11.56 32.40
CA MET A 1 -2.89 11.29 31.21
C MET A 1 -3.38 10.16 30.29
N ARG A 2 -4.23 9.20 30.72
CA ARG A 2 -4.64 8.04 29.90
C ARG A 2 -5.51 8.29 28.64
N PRO A 3 -6.47 9.25 28.58
CA PRO A 3 -7.40 9.29 27.44
C PRO A 3 -6.74 9.74 26.13
N ARG A 4 -5.76 10.65 26.19
CA ARG A 4 -5.02 11.11 25.01
C ARG A 4 -4.17 9.97 24.41
N SER A 5 -3.48 9.20 25.24
CA SER A 5 -2.68 8.07 24.79
C SER A 5 -3.53 6.95 24.17
N LEU A 6 -4.69 6.64 24.76
CA LEU A 6 -5.63 5.67 24.19
C LEU A 6 -6.19 6.12 22.84
N LEU A 7 -6.52 7.41 22.71
CA LEU A 7 -6.98 7.98 21.45
C LEU A 7 -5.89 7.89 20.35
N VAL A 8 -4.65 8.28 20.67
CA VAL A 8 -3.51 8.18 19.74
C VAL A 8 -3.22 6.74 19.32
N LEU A 9 -3.25 5.81 20.28
CA LEU A 9 -3.05 4.38 20.00
C LEU A 9 -4.17 3.81 19.12
N GLY A 10 -5.43 4.13 19.44
CA GLY A 10 -6.59 3.70 18.67
C GLY A 10 -6.57 4.24 17.24
N THR A 11 -6.26 5.53 17.06
CA THR A 11 -6.19 6.13 15.72
C THR A 11 -5.03 5.57 14.90
N THR A 12 -3.86 5.38 15.50
CA THR A 12 -2.69 4.78 14.84
C THR A 12 -3.01 3.36 14.36
N LEU A 13 -3.60 2.53 15.22
CA LEU A 13 -3.99 1.17 14.88
C LEU A 13 -5.04 1.17 13.75
N ALA A 14 -6.07 2.00 13.85
CA ALA A 14 -7.11 2.09 12.82
C ALA A 14 -6.52 2.48 11.46
N LEU A 15 -5.66 3.49 11.41
CA LEU A 15 -5.00 3.91 10.17
C LEU A 15 -4.09 2.81 9.60
N SER A 16 -3.38 2.09 10.45
CA SER A 16 -2.53 0.98 10.01
C SER A 16 -3.34 -0.19 9.44
N ILE A 17 -4.47 -0.53 10.06
CA ILE A 17 -5.41 -1.56 9.55
C ILE A 17 -5.99 -1.12 8.20
N VAL A 18 -6.45 0.13 8.10
CA VAL A 18 -6.98 0.69 6.85
C VAL A 18 -5.91 0.62 5.75
N SER A 19 -4.70 1.12 6.02
CA SER A 19 -3.59 1.08 5.07
C SER A 19 -3.28 -0.33 4.59
N THR A 20 -3.19 -1.29 5.52
CA THR A 20 -2.90 -2.70 5.22
C THR A 20 -4.02 -3.34 4.40
N THR A 21 -5.27 -3.06 4.73
CA THR A 21 -6.41 -3.59 4.00
C THR A 21 -6.41 -3.06 2.56
N PHE A 22 -6.22 -1.75 2.39
CA PHE A 22 -6.25 -1.14 1.06
C PHE A 22 -5.04 -1.49 0.20
N VAL A 23 -3.84 -1.70 0.76
CA VAL A 23 -2.69 -2.18 -0.02
C VAL A 23 -2.90 -3.60 -0.52
N LEU A 24 -3.53 -4.48 0.28
CA LEU A 24 -3.87 -5.84 -0.13
C LEU A 24 -5.01 -5.86 -1.15
N LEU A 25 -6.02 -5.00 -0.99
CA LEU A 25 -7.07 -4.81 -1.99
C LEU A 25 -6.49 -4.29 -3.31
N ALA A 26 -5.56 -3.34 -3.28
CA ALA A 26 -4.86 -2.90 -4.48
C ALA A 26 -4.08 -4.06 -5.12
N LEU A 27 -3.27 -4.78 -4.36
CA LEU A 27 -2.45 -5.91 -4.83
C LEU A 27 -3.28 -7.01 -5.50
N THR A 28 -4.42 -7.38 -4.92
CA THR A 28 -5.26 -8.49 -5.38
C THR A 28 -6.32 -8.08 -6.40
N SER A 29 -6.53 -6.78 -6.60
CA SER A 29 -7.56 -6.30 -7.51
C SER A 29 -7.19 -6.48 -8.98
N LYS A 30 -8.20 -6.89 -9.74
CA LYS A 30 -8.17 -6.96 -11.21
C LYS A 30 -8.40 -5.59 -11.87
N ARG A 31 -8.89 -4.62 -11.09
CA ARG A 31 -9.48 -3.36 -11.56
C ARG A 31 -8.53 -2.18 -11.39
N TRP A 32 -7.35 -2.27 -11.97
CA TRP A 32 -6.39 -1.15 -11.98
C TRP A 32 -6.65 -0.21 -13.15
N SER A 33 -6.82 -0.78 -14.34
CA SER A 33 -7.33 -0.05 -15.50
C SER A 33 -8.49 -0.81 -16.15
N ALA A 34 -9.29 -0.08 -16.90
CA ALA A 34 -10.44 -0.59 -17.61
C ALA A 34 -10.47 0.00 -19.03
N GLN A 35 -10.91 -0.82 -19.97
CA GLN A 35 -11.23 -0.41 -21.33
C GLN A 35 -12.65 -0.83 -21.64
N LYS A 36 -13.45 0.14 -22.08
CA LYS A 36 -14.86 -0.06 -22.40
C LYS A 36 -15.02 -0.22 -23.90
N TYR A 37 -15.82 -1.20 -24.28
CA TYR A 37 -16.13 -1.48 -25.67
C TYR A 37 -17.60 -1.31 -25.97
N TYR A 38 -17.91 -0.91 -27.20
CA TYR A 38 -19.24 -0.49 -27.63
C TYR A 38 -19.60 -1.07 -29.00
N TYR A 39 -20.88 -1.36 -29.17
CA TYR A 39 -21.47 -1.83 -30.42
C TYR A 39 -22.79 -1.08 -30.70
N PRO A 40 -23.06 -0.67 -31.95
CA PRO A 40 -22.13 -0.65 -33.10
C PRO A 40 -20.99 0.37 -32.91
N SER A 41 -19.92 0.29 -33.71
CA SER A 41 -18.94 1.39 -33.74
C SER A 41 -19.57 2.61 -34.40
N GLY A 42 -19.68 3.68 -33.62
CA GLY A 42 -20.00 5.02 -34.12
C GLY A 42 -18.96 5.99 -33.58
N ASP A 43 -19.14 7.29 -33.84
CA ASP A 43 -18.20 8.37 -33.52
C ASP A 43 -17.99 8.64 -32.01
N GLY A 44 -18.35 7.69 -31.14
CA GLY A 44 -18.19 7.77 -29.69
C GLY A 44 -19.18 8.70 -28.98
N PHE A 45 -19.83 9.61 -29.72
CA PHE A 45 -20.79 10.58 -29.18
C PHE A 45 -22.04 9.93 -28.57
N ASP A 46 -22.53 8.82 -29.14
CA ASP A 46 -23.75 8.12 -28.68
C ASP A 46 -23.49 6.89 -27.80
N TRP A 47 -22.25 6.69 -27.34
CA TRP A 47 -21.87 5.55 -26.51
C TRP A 47 -22.41 5.65 -25.07
N LYS A 48 -23.65 5.21 -24.86
CA LYS A 48 -24.32 5.22 -23.54
C LYS A 48 -23.96 4.03 -22.65
N SER A 49 -23.96 2.82 -23.19
CA SER A 49 -23.75 1.59 -22.43
C SER A 49 -22.68 0.71 -23.09
N PRO A 50 -21.59 0.36 -22.39
CA PRO A 50 -20.58 -0.52 -22.96
C PRO A 50 -21.16 -1.93 -23.11
N LEU A 51 -20.86 -2.57 -24.24
CA LEU A 51 -21.16 -3.99 -24.47
C LEU A 51 -20.38 -4.86 -23.48
N CYS A 52 -19.12 -4.49 -23.23
CA CYS A 52 -18.28 -5.14 -22.24
C CYS A 52 -17.13 -4.26 -21.78
N THR A 53 -16.51 -4.65 -20.67
CA THR A 53 -15.36 -3.94 -20.07
C THR A 53 -14.22 -4.93 -19.85
N ALA A 54 -13.09 -4.70 -20.50
CA ALA A 54 -11.85 -5.41 -20.20
C ALA A 54 -11.12 -4.71 -19.06
N HIS A 55 -10.48 -5.50 -18.20
CA HIS A 55 -9.69 -5.00 -17.09
C HIS A 55 -8.25 -5.46 -17.20
N ARG A 56 -7.33 -4.66 -16.66
CA ARG A 56 -5.92 -4.99 -16.51
C ARG A 56 -5.40 -4.58 -15.14
N SER A 57 -4.43 -5.35 -14.66
CA SER A 57 -3.61 -5.09 -13.49
C SER A 57 -2.23 -5.76 -13.66
N PRO A 58 -1.26 -5.51 -12.75
CA PRO A 58 0.06 -6.12 -12.85
C PRO A 58 0.07 -7.66 -12.85
N PHE A 59 -1.01 -8.31 -12.38
CA PHE A 59 -1.11 -9.77 -12.29
C PHE A 59 -2.34 -10.35 -13.02
N TYR A 60 -3.07 -9.50 -13.74
CA TYR A 60 -4.30 -9.88 -14.43
C TYR A 60 -4.45 -9.11 -15.74
N ARG A 61 -4.77 -9.79 -16.84
CA ARG A 61 -5.00 -9.14 -18.12
C ARG A 61 -6.12 -9.84 -18.86
N CYS A 62 -7.09 -9.05 -19.33
CA CYS A 62 -8.07 -9.50 -20.30
C CYS A 62 -7.58 -9.25 -21.73
N ASP A 63 -7.88 -10.20 -22.60
CA ASP A 63 -7.71 -10.14 -24.03
C ASP A 63 -8.77 -9.21 -24.64
N PRO A 64 -8.52 -8.62 -25.83
CA PRO A 64 -9.56 -7.97 -26.60
C PRO A 64 -10.71 -8.96 -26.81
N PRO A 65 -11.94 -8.49 -26.64
CA PRO A 65 -13.07 -9.37 -26.77
C PRO A 65 -13.26 -9.84 -28.21
N ALA A 66 -13.69 -11.09 -28.35
CA ALA A 66 -14.25 -11.60 -29.60
C ALA A 66 -15.77 -11.34 -29.62
N LEU A 67 -16.29 -10.88 -30.77
CA LEU A 67 -17.72 -10.73 -30.98
C LEU A 67 -18.32 -12.05 -31.44
N ASN A 68 -19.32 -12.51 -30.71
CA ASN A 68 -20.17 -13.62 -31.15
C ASN A 68 -21.49 -13.04 -31.64
N TYR A 69 -21.71 -13.13 -32.95
CA TYR A 69 -22.99 -12.81 -33.58
C TYR A 69 -23.88 -14.05 -33.53
N SER A 70 -25.06 -13.92 -32.90
CA SER A 70 -26.13 -14.88 -33.14
C SER A 70 -26.83 -14.47 -34.45
N ALA A 71 -27.45 -15.42 -35.16
CA ALA A 71 -28.22 -15.15 -36.38
C ALA A 71 -29.33 -14.09 -36.21
N ASN A 72 -29.71 -13.75 -34.97
CA ASN A 72 -30.48 -12.56 -34.64
C ASN A 72 -29.54 -11.38 -34.35
N ILE A 73 -29.55 -10.41 -35.26
CA ILE A 73 -28.70 -9.19 -35.30
C ILE A 73 -28.80 -8.34 -34.01
N ASP A 74 -29.87 -8.49 -33.23
CA ASP A 74 -30.16 -7.66 -32.06
C ASP A 74 -29.46 -8.09 -30.76
N LYS A 75 -28.67 -9.18 -30.77
CA LYS A 75 -27.92 -9.64 -29.58
C LYS A 75 -26.45 -9.87 -29.92
N ALA A 76 -25.71 -8.77 -30.12
CA ALA A 76 -24.26 -8.82 -30.04
C ALA A 76 -23.86 -9.27 -28.62
N SER A 77 -22.99 -10.27 -28.53
CA SER A 77 -22.42 -10.72 -27.26
C SER A 77 -20.90 -10.61 -27.32
N CYS A 78 -20.30 -10.25 -26.20
CA CYS A 78 -18.87 -10.06 -26.06
C CYS A 78 -18.29 -11.16 -25.18
N ASN A 79 -17.34 -11.92 -25.72
CA ASN A 79 -16.62 -12.93 -24.95
C ASN A 79 -15.23 -12.40 -24.57
N LEU A 80 -14.96 -12.32 -23.26
CA LEU A 80 -13.70 -11.84 -22.69
C LEU A 80 -12.94 -13.02 -22.09
N THR A 81 -11.76 -13.30 -22.66
CA THR A 81 -10.81 -14.24 -22.07
C THR A 81 -9.85 -13.46 -21.18
N CYS A 82 -9.70 -13.87 -19.93
CA CYS A 82 -8.83 -13.17 -18.99
C CYS A 82 -7.96 -14.16 -18.22
N ASN A 83 -6.69 -13.82 -18.06
CA ASN A 83 -5.69 -14.69 -17.47
C ASN A 83 -5.08 -14.07 -16.22
N PHE A 84 -4.78 -14.95 -15.25
CA PHE A 84 -3.98 -14.63 -14.07
C PHE A 84 -2.54 -14.99 -14.31
N TYR A 85 -1.67 -14.10 -13.88
CA TYR A 85 -0.25 -14.20 -14.06
C TYR A 85 0.42 -14.30 -12.70
N LYS A 86 1.45 -15.13 -12.62
CA LYS A 86 2.21 -15.27 -11.38
C LYS A 86 3.03 -14.00 -11.17
N PRO A 87 3.22 -13.58 -9.91
CA PRO A 87 4.02 -12.40 -9.60
C PRO A 87 5.53 -12.61 -9.83
N TYR A 88 5.96 -13.84 -10.11
CA TYR A 88 7.35 -14.20 -10.35
C TYR A 88 7.45 -15.29 -11.43
N GLY A 89 8.64 -15.39 -12.02
CA GLY A 89 8.97 -16.40 -13.02
C GLY A 89 9.11 -15.82 -14.43
N ARG A 90 10.07 -16.37 -15.18
CA ARG A 90 10.27 -16.03 -16.59
C ARG A 90 9.01 -16.40 -17.38
N ASN A 91 8.54 -15.49 -18.23
CA ASN A 91 7.32 -15.67 -19.02
C ASN A 91 6.08 -15.95 -18.13
N ALA A 92 6.00 -15.45 -16.91
CA ALA A 92 4.87 -15.76 -16.01
C ALA A 92 4.00 -14.55 -15.65
N THR A 93 4.36 -13.37 -16.14
CA THR A 93 3.80 -12.05 -15.83
C THR A 93 2.75 -11.59 -16.84
N SER A 94 1.93 -10.60 -16.46
CA SER A 94 0.81 -10.10 -17.30
C SER A 94 1.24 -9.34 -18.55
N CYS A 95 2.54 -9.08 -18.69
CA CYS A 95 3.18 -8.55 -19.88
C CYS A 95 4.37 -9.43 -20.22
N ARG A 96 4.56 -9.72 -21.51
CA ARG A 96 5.72 -10.43 -22.04
C ARG A 96 6.25 -9.69 -23.26
N LEU A 97 7.57 -9.73 -23.44
CA LEU A 97 8.18 -9.15 -24.63
C LEU A 97 8.06 -10.12 -25.83
N LEU A 98 8.02 -9.58 -27.05
CA LEU A 98 8.02 -10.38 -28.28
C LEU A 98 9.22 -11.33 -28.38
N ASN A 99 10.39 -10.88 -27.92
CA ASN A 99 11.61 -11.69 -27.91
C ASN A 99 11.60 -12.81 -26.85
N GLU A 100 10.71 -12.75 -25.86
CA GLU A 100 10.59 -13.74 -24.79
C GLU A 100 9.62 -14.87 -25.11
N THR A 101 8.62 -14.59 -25.93
CA THR A 101 7.64 -15.59 -26.38
C THR A 101 8.17 -16.42 -27.54
N GLY A 102 9.10 -15.89 -28.36
CA GLY A 102 9.59 -16.57 -29.58
C GLY A 102 8.52 -16.71 -30.67
N ASP A 103 7.25 -16.56 -30.28
CA ASP A 103 6.10 -16.37 -31.13
C ASP A 103 6.27 -15.04 -31.89
N TYR A 104 6.63 -15.13 -33.17
CA TYR A 104 6.26 -14.07 -34.11
C TYR A 104 4.77 -13.78 -33.93
N PRO A 105 4.33 -12.51 -33.92
CA PRO A 105 2.95 -12.19 -33.64
C PRO A 105 2.07 -12.82 -34.72
N ALA A 106 1.55 -14.00 -34.44
CA ALA A 106 0.24 -14.39 -34.93
C ALA A 106 -0.66 -13.30 -34.37
N TRP A 107 -0.95 -12.32 -35.22
CA TRP A 107 -1.88 -11.21 -35.05
C TRP A 107 -2.96 -11.53 -34.02
N GLY A 108 -2.72 -11.26 -32.74
CA GLY A 108 -3.58 -11.78 -31.68
C GLY A 108 -2.95 -12.08 -30.32
N SER A 109 -1.63 -12.14 -30.17
CA SER A 109 -1.05 -12.25 -28.82
C SER A 109 -1.19 -10.92 -28.07
N THR A 110 -2.15 -10.89 -27.15
CA THR A 110 -2.54 -9.77 -26.30
C THR A 110 -1.54 -9.50 -25.17
N VAL A 111 -0.59 -10.42 -25.00
CA VAL A 111 0.43 -10.46 -23.97
C VAL A 111 1.72 -9.78 -24.45
N THR A 112 1.94 -9.72 -25.76
CA THR A 112 3.05 -9.00 -26.38
C THR A 112 2.75 -7.51 -26.45
N ALA A 113 3.39 -6.75 -25.55
CA ALA A 113 3.34 -5.29 -25.54
C ALA A 113 4.69 -4.68 -25.92
N GLY A 114 4.71 -3.36 -26.10
CA GLY A 114 5.95 -2.61 -26.24
C GLY A 114 6.85 -2.81 -25.00
N ALA A 115 8.17 -2.75 -25.21
CA ALA A 115 9.12 -3.01 -24.13
C ALA A 115 8.95 -2.07 -22.92
N GLN A 116 8.63 -0.80 -23.19
CA GLN A 116 8.33 0.19 -22.17
C GLN A 116 7.09 -0.17 -21.34
N GLU A 117 5.98 -0.58 -22.00
CA GLU A 117 4.75 -1.00 -21.29
C GLU A 117 5.06 -2.15 -20.34
N CYS A 118 5.77 -3.19 -20.80
CA CYS A 118 6.09 -4.32 -19.94
C CYS A 118 6.94 -3.90 -18.75
N GLN A 119 7.99 -3.10 -18.98
CA GLN A 119 8.84 -2.61 -17.90
C GLN A 119 8.04 -1.86 -16.82
N ASP A 120 7.15 -0.95 -17.23
CA ASP A 120 6.31 -0.18 -16.32
C ASP A 120 5.34 -1.08 -15.52
N VAL A 121 4.72 -2.07 -16.19
CA VAL A 121 3.82 -3.04 -15.53
C VAL A 121 4.57 -3.91 -14.53
N HIS A 122 5.78 -4.37 -14.87
CA HIS A 122 6.63 -5.15 -13.97
C HIS A 122 7.05 -4.36 -12.73
N TYR A 123 7.51 -3.11 -12.92
CA TYR A 123 7.87 -2.25 -11.80
C TYR A 123 6.67 -2.01 -10.90
N SER A 124 5.51 -1.71 -11.47
CA SER A 124 4.28 -1.52 -10.70
C SER A 124 3.95 -2.74 -9.85
N GLY A 125 3.97 -3.95 -10.42
CA GLY A 125 3.69 -5.19 -9.69
C GLY A 125 4.69 -5.46 -8.57
N ASN A 126 5.99 -5.36 -8.86
CA ASN A 126 7.05 -5.63 -7.88
C ASN A 126 7.02 -4.62 -6.72
N LEU A 127 6.85 -3.34 -7.03
CA LEU A 127 6.75 -2.28 -6.03
C LEU A 127 5.47 -2.43 -5.20
N GLN A 128 4.35 -2.86 -5.80
CA GLN A 128 3.11 -3.16 -5.09
C GLN A 128 3.28 -4.30 -4.07
N ILE A 129 3.98 -5.37 -4.46
CA ILE A 129 4.31 -6.48 -3.55
C ILE A 129 5.18 -5.96 -2.40
N ALA A 130 6.27 -5.25 -2.71
CA ALA A 130 7.16 -4.72 -1.69
C ALA A 130 6.42 -3.76 -0.72
N ALA A 131 5.58 -2.87 -1.26
CA ALA A 131 4.73 -1.98 -0.47
C ALA A 131 3.82 -2.76 0.49
N SER A 132 3.18 -3.83 0.00
CA SER A 132 2.31 -4.67 0.84
C SER A 132 3.07 -5.31 2.01
N VAL A 133 4.31 -5.75 1.79
CA VAL A 133 5.17 -6.34 2.83
C VAL A 133 5.52 -5.29 3.88
N PHE A 134 6.01 -4.12 3.46
CA PHE A 134 6.42 -3.06 4.38
C PHE A 134 5.25 -2.48 5.19
N ILE A 135 4.09 -2.25 4.55
CA ILE A 135 2.88 -1.76 5.26
C ILE A 135 2.37 -2.82 6.24
N THR A 136 2.35 -4.09 5.86
CA THR A 136 1.93 -5.19 6.76
C THR A 136 2.90 -5.34 7.93
N LEU A 137 4.21 -5.23 7.69
CA LEU A 137 5.22 -5.19 8.75
C LEU A 137 4.98 -4.01 9.70
N GLY A 138 4.61 -2.85 9.16
CA GLY A 138 4.20 -1.69 9.95
C GLY A 138 3.01 -2.00 10.87
N LEU A 139 1.98 -2.70 10.39
CA LEU A 139 0.87 -3.13 11.24
C LEU A 139 1.34 -4.06 12.37
N LEU A 140 2.18 -5.05 12.06
CA LEU A 140 2.72 -5.95 13.07
C LEU A 140 3.54 -5.21 14.14
N LEU A 141 4.40 -4.27 13.73
CA LEU A 141 5.17 -3.43 14.65
C LEU A 141 4.24 -2.52 15.48
N CYS A 142 3.17 -1.98 14.88
CA CYS A 142 2.17 -1.19 15.59
C CYS A 142 1.49 -1.99 16.70
N LEU A 143 1.15 -3.26 16.43
CA LEU A 143 0.57 -4.16 17.44
C LEU A 143 1.57 -4.44 18.58
N VAL A 144 2.85 -4.63 18.27
CA VAL A 144 3.90 -4.82 19.29
C VAL A 144 4.08 -3.58 20.15
N VAL A 145 4.11 -2.38 19.56
CA VAL A 145 4.20 -1.10 20.30
C VAL A 145 2.96 -0.88 21.16
N LEU A 146 1.77 -1.22 20.66
CA LEU A 146 0.52 -1.17 21.42
C LEU A 146 0.55 -2.12 22.62
N ALA A 147 0.95 -3.37 22.43
CA ALA A 147 1.07 -4.34 23.52
C ALA A 147 2.10 -3.88 24.57
N GLY A 148 3.25 -3.36 24.13
CA GLY A 148 4.30 -2.85 25.01
C GLY A 148 3.88 -1.62 25.82
N THR A 149 3.02 -0.76 25.27
CA THR A 149 2.50 0.43 25.96
C THR A 149 1.36 0.10 26.93
N LEU A 150 0.50 -0.88 26.61
CA LEU A 150 -0.59 -1.32 27.47
C LEU A 150 -0.13 -2.22 28.63
N LEU A 151 0.86 -3.10 28.39
CA LEU A 151 1.40 -4.05 29.38
C LEU A 151 2.60 -3.49 30.17
N GLY A 152 3.03 -2.27 29.85
CA GLY A 152 4.11 -1.60 30.58
C GLY A 152 3.68 -1.23 32.00
N PRO A 153 4.59 -1.26 32.99
CA PRO A 153 4.26 -0.87 34.36
C PRO A 153 3.76 0.57 34.36
N THR A 154 2.49 0.75 34.72
CA THR A 154 1.91 2.07 34.95
C THR A 154 2.70 2.70 36.07
N ARG A 155 3.35 3.85 35.82
CA ARG A 155 3.85 4.70 36.89
C ARG A 155 2.65 5.13 37.73
N THR A 156 2.37 4.39 38.81
CA THR A 156 1.78 4.98 39.99
C THR A 156 2.79 6.01 40.46
N SER A 157 2.48 7.28 40.21
CA SER A 157 3.11 8.38 40.93
C SER A 157 2.62 8.22 42.36
N GLU A 158 3.34 7.46 43.18
CA GLU A 158 3.25 7.65 44.62
C GLU A 158 3.94 9.00 44.87
N ASP A 159 3.12 10.05 44.96
CA ASP A 159 3.55 11.29 45.58
C ASP A 159 3.97 10.93 47.01
N PRO A 160 5.21 11.20 47.43
CA PRO A 160 5.54 11.09 48.84
C PRO A 160 4.68 12.11 49.59
N VAL A 161 3.77 11.59 50.42
CA VAL A 161 2.98 12.37 51.37
C VAL A 161 3.94 13.27 52.14
N GLN A 162 3.87 14.56 51.88
CA GLN A 162 4.53 15.59 52.65
C GLN A 162 3.82 15.63 54.01
N ALA A 163 4.47 15.07 55.03
CA ALA A 163 4.04 15.23 56.42
C ALA A 163 4.11 16.73 56.80
N PRO A 164 3.11 17.28 57.50
CA PRO A 164 3.20 18.62 58.05
C PRO A 164 4.04 18.55 59.33
N ASP A 165 5.07 19.38 59.46
CA ASP A 165 5.56 19.71 60.79
C ASP A 165 6.13 21.13 60.88
N ASP A 166 5.70 21.75 61.97
CA ASP A 166 5.83 23.15 62.37
C ASP A 166 7.20 23.44 63.06
N GLN A 167 7.63 24.69 62.92
CA GLN A 167 8.45 25.50 63.86
C GLN A 167 9.87 25.07 64.34
N SER A 168 10.81 25.98 64.01
CA SER A 168 11.75 26.68 64.93
C SER A 168 13.09 26.04 65.37
N SER A 169 14.15 26.87 65.19
CA SER A 169 15.35 27.02 66.05
C SER A 169 16.66 26.26 65.73
N LYS A 170 17.66 27.07 65.32
CA LYS A 170 19.10 27.12 65.74
C LYS A 170 20.10 25.99 65.39
N THR A 171 21.06 26.39 64.54
CA THR A 171 22.54 26.10 64.51
C THR A 171 23.06 24.66 64.32
N PRO A 172 24.24 24.49 63.68
CA PRO A 172 24.68 23.25 63.05
C PRO A 172 25.56 22.38 63.97
N THR A 173 25.49 21.05 63.80
CA THR A 173 26.60 20.16 64.20
C THR A 173 26.60 18.92 63.32
N ALA A 174 27.73 18.68 62.65
CA ALA A 174 28.01 17.51 61.85
C ALA A 174 28.39 16.32 62.73
N VAL A 175 27.78 15.14 62.54
CA VAL A 175 28.41 13.82 62.78
C VAL A 175 27.78 12.78 61.83
N ALA A 176 28.66 11.95 61.28
CA ALA A 176 28.45 10.93 60.26
C ALA A 176 27.49 9.79 60.62
N THR A 177 26.83 9.24 59.60
CA THR A 177 26.79 7.78 59.32
C THR A 177 26.24 7.57 57.91
N GLY A 178 27.15 7.36 56.95
CA GLY A 178 26.81 7.02 55.58
C GLY A 178 26.26 5.60 55.47
N SER A 179 24.93 5.49 55.46
CA SER A 179 24.21 4.30 55.02
C SER A 179 23.91 4.42 53.52
N HIS A 180 24.89 4.08 52.67
CA HIS A 180 24.69 3.96 51.22
C HIS A 180 24.15 2.58 50.84
N HIS A 181 22.85 2.37 51.01
CA HIS A 181 22.16 1.19 50.47
C HIS A 181 20.81 1.61 49.88
N HIS A 182 20.81 2.14 48.64
CA HIS A 182 19.65 2.12 47.72
C HIS A 182 20.05 2.57 46.31
N HIS A 183 20.88 1.80 45.61
CA HIS A 183 21.20 2.09 44.20
C HIS A 183 21.36 0.79 43.39
N GLN A 184 20.30 -0.01 43.28
CA GLN A 184 20.34 -1.17 42.37
C GLN A 184 19.03 -1.55 41.67
N GLN A 185 18.01 -0.68 41.64
CA GLN A 185 16.76 -0.98 40.90
C GLN A 185 16.57 -0.21 39.57
N ASN A 186 17.51 0.67 39.18
CA ASN A 186 17.34 1.52 38.00
C ASN A 186 17.93 0.93 36.68
N ALA A 187 18.71 -0.14 36.72
CA ALA A 187 19.38 -0.67 35.52
C ALA A 187 18.41 -1.30 34.50
N HIS A 188 17.30 -1.89 34.95
CA HIS A 188 16.30 -2.49 34.05
C HIS A 188 15.27 -1.48 33.49
N ARG A 189 15.16 -0.29 34.10
CA ARG A 189 14.23 0.77 33.64
C ARG A 189 14.75 1.49 32.39
N GLY A 190 16.07 1.64 32.23
CA GLY A 190 16.66 2.27 31.05
C GLY A 190 16.55 1.42 29.78
N ARG A 191 16.80 0.11 29.89
CA ARG A 191 16.88 -0.81 28.73
C ARG A 191 15.56 -0.99 27.98
N ARG A 192 14.42 -0.98 28.69
CA ARG A 192 13.07 -1.14 28.10
C ARG A 192 12.63 0.11 27.32
N SER A 193 13.11 1.29 27.72
CA SER A 193 12.83 2.55 27.00
C SER A 193 13.53 2.60 25.64
N THR A 194 14.76 2.07 25.56
CA THR A 194 15.57 2.12 24.34
C THR A 194 15.02 1.19 23.25
N VAL A 195 14.60 -0.03 23.61
CA VAL A 195 14.02 -0.98 22.65
C VAL A 195 12.73 -0.46 22.04
N LEU A 196 11.85 0.15 22.85
CA LEU A 196 10.60 0.73 22.35
C LEU A 196 10.86 1.87 21.36
N SER A 197 11.84 2.74 21.61
CA SER A 197 12.22 3.80 20.67
C SER A 197 12.73 3.25 19.34
N TYR A 198 13.53 2.18 19.33
CA TYR A 198 13.95 1.54 18.09
C TYR A 198 12.78 0.89 17.33
N MET A 199 11.84 0.25 18.05
CA MET A 199 10.64 -0.32 17.42
C MET A 199 9.75 0.75 16.80
N VAL A 200 9.60 1.90 17.45
CA VAL A 200 8.89 3.07 16.90
C VAL A 200 9.57 3.57 15.63
N THR A 201 10.91 3.68 15.62
CA THR A 201 11.64 4.09 14.40
C THR A 201 11.49 3.06 13.28
N ALA A 202 11.56 1.77 13.59
CA ALA A 202 11.34 0.71 12.60
C ALA A 202 9.91 0.74 12.05
N LEU A 203 8.90 0.96 12.91
CA LEU A 203 7.51 1.15 12.54
C LEU A 203 7.37 2.33 11.56
N MET A 204 7.87 3.51 11.93
CA MET A 204 7.82 4.68 11.05
C MET A 204 8.52 4.42 9.71
N GLY A 205 9.73 3.84 9.74
CA GLY A 205 10.48 3.51 8.55
C GLY A 205 9.72 2.56 7.63
N SER A 206 9.16 1.48 8.18
CA SER A 206 8.37 0.50 7.41
C SER A 206 7.15 1.13 6.75
N LEU A 207 6.38 1.94 7.48
CA LEU A 207 5.19 2.62 6.93
C LEU A 207 5.56 3.66 5.87
N TYR A 208 6.62 4.42 6.08
CA TYR A 208 7.07 5.44 5.13
C TYR A 208 7.63 4.82 3.85
N ILE A 209 8.53 3.83 3.97
CA ILE A 209 9.07 3.09 2.83
C ILE A 209 7.92 2.41 2.08
N GLY A 210 7.01 1.74 2.78
CA GLY A 210 5.84 1.11 2.18
C GLY A 210 4.94 2.11 1.43
N ALA A 211 4.70 3.29 1.99
CA ALA A 211 3.92 4.34 1.34
C ALA A 211 4.60 4.89 0.07
N VAL A 212 5.91 5.14 0.12
CA VAL A 212 6.67 5.61 -1.04
C VAL A 212 6.64 4.55 -2.15
N LEU A 213 6.90 3.28 -1.81
CA LEU A 213 6.84 2.18 -2.77
C LEU A 213 5.44 2.06 -3.39
N GLN A 214 4.38 2.20 -2.58
CA GLN A 214 3.00 2.16 -3.06
C GLN A 214 2.68 3.33 -4.01
N PHE A 215 3.15 4.54 -3.69
CA PHE A 215 2.98 5.71 -4.54
C PHE A 215 3.70 5.55 -5.89
N VAL A 216 4.95 5.06 -5.86
CA VAL A 216 5.71 4.81 -7.09
C VAL A 216 5.10 3.65 -7.89
N ALA A 217 4.58 2.60 -7.23
CA ALA A 217 3.85 1.51 -7.89
C ALA A 217 2.60 2.02 -8.63
N GLN A 218 1.85 2.93 -7.99
CA GLN A 218 0.69 3.59 -8.58
C GLN A 218 1.10 4.42 -9.81
N PHE A 219 2.19 5.18 -9.72
CA PHE A 219 2.69 5.98 -10.84
C PHE A 219 3.07 5.11 -12.05
N PHE A 220 3.87 4.06 -11.87
CA PHE A 220 4.22 3.14 -12.96
C PHE A 220 3.01 2.40 -13.53
N ALA A 221 2.01 2.08 -12.71
CA ALA A 221 0.77 1.52 -13.23
C ALA A 221 0.00 2.51 -14.10
N VAL A 222 -0.05 3.80 -13.76
CA VAL A 222 -0.68 4.80 -14.64
C VAL A 222 0.06 4.82 -15.98
N LEU A 223 1.39 4.85 -15.97
CA LEU A 223 2.19 4.78 -17.19
C LEU A 223 1.87 3.52 -18.00
N GLY A 224 2.17 2.33 -17.45
CA GLY A 224 2.08 1.05 -18.16
C GLY A 224 0.67 0.58 -18.50
N LEU A 225 -0.31 0.82 -17.62
CA LEU A 225 -1.66 0.27 -17.79
C LEU A 225 -2.64 1.24 -18.45
N THR A 226 -2.27 2.52 -18.63
CA THR A 226 -3.15 3.53 -19.24
C THR A 226 -2.50 4.35 -20.34
N LEU A 227 -1.30 4.91 -20.14
CA LEU A 227 -0.71 5.87 -21.08
C LEU A 227 0.12 5.21 -22.18
N THR A 228 1.01 4.28 -21.80
CA THR A 228 1.86 3.53 -22.74
C THR A 228 1.22 2.21 -23.17
N ALA A 229 0.00 1.94 -22.72
CA ALA A 229 -0.74 0.74 -23.04
C ALA A 229 -0.96 0.65 -24.56
N THR A 230 -0.28 -0.29 -25.19
CA THR A 230 -0.36 -0.56 -26.62
C THR A 230 -1.81 -0.83 -27.03
N PRO A 231 -2.34 -0.10 -28.03
CA PRO A 231 -3.60 -0.47 -28.65
C PRO A 231 -3.40 -1.84 -29.30
N THR A 232 -4.32 -2.75 -29.08
CA THR A 232 -4.18 -4.11 -29.60
C THR A 232 -4.25 -4.10 -31.14
N PRO A 233 -3.54 -4.99 -31.86
CA PRO A 233 -3.60 -5.06 -33.32
C PRO A 233 -5.03 -5.21 -33.86
N ASN A 234 -5.91 -5.88 -33.11
CA ASN A 234 -7.34 -5.97 -33.42
C ASN A 234 -8.09 -4.64 -33.24
N GLN A 235 -7.62 -3.69 -32.43
CA GLN A 235 -8.17 -2.32 -32.42
C GLN A 235 -7.75 -1.52 -33.65
N VAL A 236 -6.57 -1.79 -34.21
CA VAL A 236 -6.12 -1.18 -35.47
C VAL A 236 -6.81 -1.85 -36.67
N SER A 237 -7.02 -3.16 -36.63
CA SER A 237 -7.71 -3.93 -37.68
C SER A 237 -9.24 -3.78 -37.62
N ASN A 238 -9.87 -3.78 -36.44
CA ASN A 238 -11.32 -3.55 -36.31
C ASN A 238 -11.71 -2.09 -36.56
N ASN A 239 -10.76 -1.15 -36.48
CA ASN A 239 -10.94 0.20 -37.03
C ASN A 239 -11.09 0.20 -38.55
N HIS A 240 -10.69 -0.87 -39.25
CA HIS A 240 -11.00 -1.04 -40.67
C HIS A 240 -12.32 -1.77 -40.92
N ASP A 241 -12.77 -2.65 -40.02
CA ASP A 241 -14.02 -3.40 -40.18
C ASP A 241 -15.28 -2.68 -39.62
N ASN A 242 -15.17 -1.48 -39.04
CA ASN A 242 -16.30 -0.62 -38.63
C ASN A 242 -17.39 -1.32 -37.79
N LEU A 243 -17.04 -2.33 -37.00
CA LEU A 243 -18.01 -3.07 -36.19
C LEU A 243 -17.86 -2.82 -34.69
N PHE A 244 -16.69 -2.38 -34.21
CA PHE A 244 -16.42 -2.32 -32.77
C PHE A 244 -15.64 -1.07 -32.34
N GLY A 245 -16.22 -0.32 -31.39
CA GLY A 245 -15.61 0.88 -30.83
C GLY A 245 -14.99 0.61 -29.46
N ALA A 246 -13.80 1.15 -29.19
CA ALA A 246 -13.14 1.07 -27.89
C ALA A 246 -12.75 2.46 -27.38
N LYS A 247 -13.03 2.73 -26.09
CA LYS A 247 -12.43 3.90 -25.42
C LYS A 247 -10.97 3.64 -25.07
N PRO A 248 -10.13 4.67 -24.89
CA PRO A 248 -8.79 4.48 -24.36
C PRO A 248 -8.82 3.81 -22.99
N TRP A 249 -7.70 3.22 -22.58
CA TRP A 249 -7.54 2.68 -21.23
C TRP A 249 -7.68 3.81 -20.21
N ILE A 250 -8.54 3.61 -19.22
CA ILE A 250 -8.75 4.56 -18.13
C ILE A 250 -8.40 3.90 -16.79
N MET A 251 -7.99 4.73 -15.84
CA MET A 251 -7.75 4.28 -14.47
C MET A 251 -9.07 3.82 -13.83
N ASP A 252 -9.03 2.73 -13.06
CA ASP A 252 -10.18 2.17 -12.34
C ASP A 252 -9.93 2.21 -10.81
N ILE A 253 -10.82 1.59 -10.04
CA ILE A 253 -10.94 1.77 -8.59
C ILE A 253 -9.68 1.39 -7.79
N ALA A 254 -8.95 0.36 -8.20
CA ALA A 254 -7.77 -0.07 -7.44
C ALA A 254 -6.64 0.95 -7.57
N LEU A 255 -6.44 1.47 -8.78
CA LEU A 255 -5.39 2.42 -9.08
C LEU A 255 -5.71 3.82 -8.52
N THR A 256 -6.97 4.22 -8.52
CA THR A 256 -7.39 5.57 -8.08
C THR A 256 -7.71 5.65 -6.60
N ARG A 257 -8.44 4.66 -6.05
CA ARG A 257 -8.93 4.71 -4.67
C ARG A 257 -8.09 3.85 -3.75
N TYR A 258 -7.87 2.57 -4.09
CA TYR A 258 -7.23 1.66 -3.14
C TYR A 258 -5.77 2.01 -2.90
N ALA A 259 -5.00 2.21 -3.97
CA ALA A 259 -3.60 2.63 -3.86
C ALA A 259 -3.48 3.96 -3.09
N THR A 260 -4.30 4.96 -3.42
CA THR A 260 -4.29 6.27 -2.78
C THR A 260 -4.60 6.21 -1.29
N VAL A 261 -5.65 5.50 -0.90
CA VAL A 261 -6.00 5.33 0.51
C VAL A 261 -4.89 4.58 1.25
N ALA A 262 -4.29 3.56 0.64
CA ALA A 262 -3.23 2.78 1.26
C ALA A 262 -2.02 3.65 1.64
N TRP A 263 -1.44 4.41 0.71
CA TRP A 263 -0.23 5.20 0.99
C TRP A 263 -0.52 6.44 1.84
N THR A 264 -1.65 7.13 1.63
CA THR A 264 -2.00 8.32 2.43
C THR A 264 -2.21 7.97 3.90
N THR A 265 -2.90 6.88 4.19
CA THR A 265 -3.12 6.42 5.58
C THR A 265 -1.84 5.88 6.22
N ALA A 266 -0.95 5.24 5.45
CA ALA A 266 0.38 4.86 5.94
C ALA A 266 1.22 6.08 6.36
N ILE A 267 1.26 7.14 5.52
CA ILE A 267 1.96 8.39 5.86
C ILE A 267 1.35 9.06 7.08
N ALA A 268 0.01 9.18 7.13
CA ALA A 268 -0.69 9.76 8.27
C ALA A 268 -0.37 8.99 9.57
N CYS A 269 -0.39 7.65 9.51
CA CYS A 269 -0.02 6.78 10.62
C CYS A 269 1.44 7.03 11.07
N ALA A 270 2.39 7.03 10.13
CA ALA A 270 3.79 7.28 10.44
C ALA A 270 4.02 8.66 11.09
N MET A 271 3.32 9.70 10.61
CA MET A 271 3.39 11.05 11.19
C MET A 271 2.82 11.11 12.60
N ILE A 272 1.67 10.47 12.86
CA ILE A 272 1.07 10.41 14.21
C ILE A 272 2.02 9.69 15.16
N VAL A 273 2.61 8.57 14.74
CA VAL A 273 3.61 7.85 15.54
C VAL A 273 4.81 8.74 15.84
N GLY A 274 5.38 9.40 14.83
CA GLY A 274 6.53 10.28 15.00
C GLY A 274 6.26 11.49 15.91
N ALA A 275 5.04 12.03 15.88
CA ALA A 275 4.66 13.16 16.73
C ALA A 275 4.45 12.76 18.20
N ASN A 276 4.03 11.53 18.48
CA ASN A 276 3.63 11.09 19.81
C ASN A 276 4.66 10.22 20.53
N TYR A 277 5.59 9.60 19.81
CA TYR A 277 6.63 8.76 20.38
C TYR A 277 8.01 9.40 20.24
N ARG A 278 8.82 9.29 21.31
CA ARG A 278 10.23 9.74 21.27
C ARG A 278 11.06 8.79 20.42
N THR A 279 11.57 9.31 19.31
CA THR A 279 12.63 8.67 18.51
C THR A 279 13.96 8.68 19.28
N PRO A 280 14.84 7.69 19.05
CA PRO A 280 16.16 7.68 19.68
C PRO A 280 16.94 8.93 19.25
N ARG A 281 17.57 9.61 20.21
CA ARG A 281 18.55 10.66 19.91
C ARG A 281 19.81 9.96 19.42
N PHE A 282 20.12 10.10 18.14
CA PHE A 282 21.43 9.73 17.63
C PHE A 282 22.43 10.75 18.18
N GLU A 283 23.15 10.38 19.23
CA GLU A 283 24.33 11.14 19.65
C GLU A 283 25.32 11.11 18.49
N ARG A 284 25.80 12.30 18.09
CA ARG A 284 26.74 12.44 16.97
C ARG A 284 27.99 11.61 17.29
N LEU A 285 28.27 10.62 16.43
CA LEU A 285 29.56 9.94 16.36
C LEU A 285 30.65 10.94 15.95
#